data_AF-A0A1S1QFB5-F1
#
_entry.id   AF-A0A1S1QFB5-F1
#
_cell.length_a   1.000
_cell.length_b   1.000
_cell.length_c   1.000
_cell.angle_alpha   90.00
_cell.angle_beta   90.00
_cell.angle_gamma   90.00
#
_symmetry.space_group_name_H-M   'P 1'
#
loop_
_entity.id
_entity.type
_entity.pdbx_description
1 polymer ?
#
loop_
_entity_poly.entity_id
_entity_poly.type
_entity_poly.pdbx_seq_one_letter_code
_entity_poly.pdbx_strand_id
1 'polypeptide(L)'
;MADRPEGPPARPHLRLVRGDATPEEIAALVAVLTARAAAAPPVPRTRSTWADPAHSVRGRLPSGPGAWARSARTGGIRSPAGG
;
A
#
# COMPACT_ATOMS: atom_id res chain seq x y z
N MET A 1 5.91 31.46 -5.93
CA MET A 1 4.54 31.45 -5.40
C MET A 1 3.58 31.15 -6.54
N ALA A 2 2.97 29.97 -6.53
CA ALA A 2 1.74 29.70 -7.25
C ALA A 2 0.97 28.72 -6.35
N ASP A 3 -0.03 29.27 -5.67
CA ASP A 3 -0.95 28.51 -4.83
C ASP A 3 -1.78 27.61 -5.74
N ARG A 4 -1.61 26.29 -5.61
CA ARG A 4 -2.38 25.33 -6.41
C ARG A 4 -3.74 25.21 -5.72
N PRO A 5 -4.87 25.33 -6.43
CA PRO A 5 -6.18 25.17 -5.80
C PRO A 5 -6.27 23.77 -5.18
N GLU A 6 -6.29 23.73 -3.85
CA GLU A 6 -6.48 22.53 -3.05
C GLU A 6 -7.89 21.99 -3.36
N GLY A 7 -7.96 20.85 -4.06
CA GLY A 7 -9.23 20.16 -4.28
C GLY A 7 -9.86 19.77 -2.93
N PRO A 8 -11.20 19.60 -2.86
CA PRO A 8 -11.86 19.23 -1.62
C PRO A 8 -11.23 17.94 -1.06
N PRO A 9 -10.99 17.86 0.26
CA PRO A 9 -10.29 16.73 0.84
C PRO A 9 -11.02 15.43 0.50
N ALA A 10 -10.30 14.50 -0.11
CA ALA A 10 -10.83 13.18 -0.45
C ALA A 10 -11.38 12.53 0.83
N ARG A 11 -12.60 11.99 0.75
CA ARG A 11 -13.22 11.33 1.90
C ARG A 11 -12.30 10.20 2.38
N PRO A 12 -12.03 10.12 3.69
CA PRO A 12 -11.15 9.08 4.21
C PRO A 12 -11.77 7.71 3.93
N HIS A 13 -10.95 6.76 3.48
CA HIS A 13 -11.39 5.40 3.19
C HIS A 13 -11.90 4.66 4.43
N LEU A 14 -11.46 5.07 5.63
CA LEU A 14 -11.87 4.52 6.91
C LEU A 14 -12.09 5.65 7.91
N ARG A 15 -13.19 5.58 8.67
CA ARG A 15 -13.49 6.49 9.78
C ARG A 15 -13.39 5.71 11.09
N LEU A 16 -12.50 6.15 11.97
CA LEU A 16 -12.42 5.62 13.33
C LEU A 16 -13.62 6.14 14.12
N VAL A 17 -14.48 5.23 14.58
CA VAL A 17 -15.68 5.57 15.37
C VAL A 17 -15.35 5.58 16.87
N ARG A 18 -14.41 4.71 17.29
CA ARG A 18 -13.96 4.55 18.68
C ARG A 18 -12.47 4.21 18.69
N GLY A 19 -11.70 4.84 19.60
CA GLY A 19 -10.23 4.76 19.65
C GLY A 19 -9.67 3.84 20.74
N ASP A 20 -10.52 3.25 21.57
CA ASP A 20 -10.18 2.45 22.75
C ASP A 20 -10.78 1.03 22.67
N ALA A 21 -10.65 0.38 21.50
CA ALA A 21 -11.09 -0.99 21.32
C ALA A 21 -10.34 -1.94 22.27
N THR A 22 -11.06 -2.90 22.87
CA THR A 22 -10.41 -3.90 23.74
C THR A 22 -9.54 -4.86 22.91
N PRO A 23 -8.58 -5.56 23.53
CA PRO A 23 -7.79 -6.57 22.83
C PRO A 23 -8.64 -7.64 22.13
N GLU A 24 -9.76 -8.05 22.74
CA GLU A 24 -10.72 -9.02 22.20
C GLU A 24 -11.41 -8.48 20.95
N GLU A 25 -11.81 -7.20 20.97
CA GLU A 25 -12.42 -6.55 19.80
C GLU A 25 -11.42 -6.42 18.64
N ILE A 26 -10.17 -6.06 18.93
CA ILE A 26 -9.09 -6.04 17.94
C ILE A 26 -8.91 -7.44 17.33
N ALA A 27 -8.87 -8.48 18.16
CA ALA A 27 -8.75 -9.86 17.71
C ALA A 27 -9.93 -10.27 16.81
N ALA A 28 -11.17 -9.90 17.19
CA ALA A 28 -12.36 -10.17 16.38
C ALA A 28 -12.29 -9.47 15.01
N LEU A 29 -11.85 -8.21 14.96
CA LEU A 29 -11.68 -7.49 13.70
C LEU A 29 -10.63 -8.15 12.80
N VAL A 30 -9.48 -8.53 13.36
CA VAL A 30 -8.44 -9.25 12.60
C VAL A 30 -8.97 -10.58 12.07
N ALA A 31 -9.68 -11.36 12.90
CA ALA A 31 -10.25 -12.64 12.50
C ALA A 31 -11.25 -12.50 11.33
N VAL A 32 -12.12 -11.47 11.37
CA VAL A 32 -13.05 -11.21 10.26
C VAL A 32 -12.31 -10.80 8.99
N LEU A 33 -11.32 -9.90 9.09
CA LEU A 33 -10.56 -9.43 7.93
C LEU A 33 -9.77 -10.56 7.27
N THR A 34 -9.13 -11.42 8.07
CA THR A 34 -8.39 -12.58 7.54
C THR A 34 -9.31 -13.62 6.93
N ALA A 35 -10.47 -13.91 7.55
CA ALA A 35 -11.47 -14.81 6.98
C ALA A 35 -11.97 -14.30 5.62
N ARG A 36 -12.23 -12.99 5.49
CA ARG A 36 -12.63 -12.38 4.21
C ARG A 36 -11.52 -12.44 3.17
N ALA A 37 -10.27 -12.20 3.57
CA ALA A 37 -9.12 -12.29 2.67
C ALA A 37 -8.89 -13.73 2.17
N ALA A 38 -9.07 -14.73 3.04
CA ALA A 38 -8.93 -16.14 2.69
C ALA A 38 -10.02 -16.64 1.73
N ALA A 39 -11.22 -16.05 1.77
CA ALA A 39 -12.31 -16.37 0.85
C ALA A 39 -12.14 -15.72 -0.55
N ALA A 40 -11.19 -14.81 -0.73
CA ALA A 40 -10.95 -14.17 -2.02
C ALA A 40 -10.30 -15.14 -3.01
N PRO A 41 -10.66 -15.10 -4.32
CA PRO A 41 -10.03 -15.92 -5.32
C PRO A 41 -8.52 -15.61 -5.41
N PRO A 42 -7.68 -16.59 -5.76
CA PRO A 42 -6.24 -16.37 -5.89
C PRO A 42 -5.97 -15.34 -6.98
N VAL A 43 -5.42 -14.19 -6.57
CA VAL A 43 -4.93 -13.14 -7.47
C VAL A 43 -3.48 -13.47 -7.85
N PRO A 44 -3.04 -13.20 -9.10
CA PRO A 44 -1.64 -13.32 -9.46
C PRO A 44 -0.74 -12.63 -8.45
N ARG A 45 0.24 -13.36 -7.90
CA ARG A 45 1.17 -12.84 -6.90
C ARG A 45 2.01 -11.75 -7.56
N THR A 46 1.63 -10.49 -7.35
CA THR A 46 2.42 -9.37 -7.81
C THR A 46 3.62 -9.22 -6.89
N ARG A 47 4.83 -9.13 -7.45
CA ARG A 47 6.04 -8.98 -6.64
C ARG A 47 5.95 -7.65 -5.88
N SER A 48 6.03 -7.72 -4.56
CA SER A 48 6.07 -6.53 -3.72
C SER A 48 7.30 -5.71 -4.09
N THR A 49 7.12 -4.41 -4.30
CA THR A 49 8.21 -3.45 -4.48
C THR A 49 9.12 -3.42 -3.24
N TRP A 50 8.57 -3.68 -2.05
CA TRP A 50 9.32 -3.84 -0.81
C TRP A 50 10.22 -5.09 -0.78
N ALA A 51 9.85 -6.14 -1.53
CA ALA A 51 10.64 -7.37 -1.65
C ALA A 51 11.57 -7.37 -2.88
N ASP A 52 11.87 -6.19 -3.44
CA ASP A 52 12.84 -6.08 -4.53
C ASP A 52 14.27 -6.30 -4.01
N PRO A 53 15.04 -7.27 -4.55
CA PRO A 53 16.44 -7.47 -4.18
C PRO A 53 17.32 -6.22 -4.36
N ALA A 54 16.94 -5.30 -5.24
CA ALA A 54 17.63 -4.00 -5.36
C ALA A 54 17.59 -3.19 -4.05
N HIS A 55 16.62 -3.45 -3.16
CA HIS A 55 16.54 -2.84 -1.83
C HIS A 55 17.31 -3.61 -0.74
N SER A 56 17.71 -4.87 -0.97
CA SER A 56 18.54 -5.61 -0.02
C SER A 56 20.03 -5.24 -0.09
N VAL A 57 20.42 -4.48 -1.11
CA VAL A 57 21.76 -3.90 -1.27
C VAL A 57 21.68 -2.38 -1.15
N ARG A 58 22.73 -1.73 -0.61
CA ARG A 58 22.78 -0.27 -0.57
C ARG A 58 22.95 0.27 -2.01
N GLY A 59 21.86 0.79 -2.57
CA GLY A 59 21.84 1.57 -3.80
C GLY A 59 21.55 3.04 -3.55
N ARG A 60 21.80 3.90 -4.55
CA ARG A 60 21.34 5.31 -4.48
C ARG A 60 19.81 5.34 -4.57
N LEU A 61 19.16 6.08 -3.67
CA LEU A 61 17.73 6.36 -3.80
C LEU A 61 17.54 7.36 -4.96
N PRO A 62 16.75 7.02 -5.99
CA PRO A 62 16.44 7.97 -7.06
C PRO A 62 15.54 9.07 -6.49
N SER A 63 16.08 10.29 -6.36
CA SER A 63 15.32 11.51 -6.13
C SER A 63 14.69 11.96 -7.46
N GLY A 64 13.42 12.38 -7.41
CA GLY A 64 12.73 12.88 -8.60
C GLY A 64 11.21 12.71 -8.54
N PRO A 65 10.48 13.30 -9.49
CA PRO A 65 9.03 13.17 -9.57
C PRO A 65 8.59 11.71 -9.55
N GLY A 66 7.65 11.37 -8.67
CA GLY A 66 7.14 10.00 -8.49
C GLY A 66 8.03 9.07 -7.67
N ALA A 67 9.16 9.54 -7.12
CA ALA A 67 10.02 8.72 -6.25
C ALA A 67 9.30 8.20 -5.00
N TRP A 68 8.54 9.07 -4.33
CA TRP A 68 7.68 8.68 -3.20
C TRP A 68 6.47 7.86 -3.62
N ALA A 69 5.90 8.11 -4.81
CA ALA A 69 4.78 7.33 -5.32
C ALA A 69 5.15 5.85 -5.53
N ARG A 70 6.44 5.54 -5.80
CA ARG A 70 6.94 4.16 -5.87
C ARG A 70 6.85 3.43 -4.53
N SER A 71 6.97 4.12 -3.40
CA SER A 71 6.85 3.53 -2.06
C SER A 71 5.42 3.09 -1.73
N ALA A 72 4.42 3.77 -2.29
CA ALA A 72 3.00 3.46 -2.08
C ALA A 72 2.46 2.41 -3.07
N ARG A 73 3.19 2.12 -4.16
CA ARG A 73 2.78 1.10 -5.12
C ARG A 73 3.13 -0.28 -4.61
N THR A 74 2.18 -0.91 -3.91
CA THR A 74 2.14 -2.37 -3.79
C THR A 74 1.77 -2.94 -5.15
N GLY A 75 2.77 -3.43 -5.88
CA GLY A 75 2.61 -4.23 -7.07
C GLY A 75 2.29 -3.46 -8.36
N GLY A 76 3.33 -3.09 -9.11
CA GLY A 76 3.21 -2.70 -10.51
C GLY A 76 3.85 -3.77 -11.39
N ILE A 77 3.11 -4.25 -12.38
CA ILE A 77 3.57 -5.16 -13.44
C ILE A 77 4.92 -4.65 -13.97
N ARG A 78 5.99 -5.41 -13.77
CA ARG A 78 7.18 -5.24 -14.61
C ARG A 78 6.84 -5.86 -15.95
N SER A 79 6.64 -5.04 -16.99
CA SER A 79 6.75 -5.53 -18.36
C SER A 79 8.15 -6.14 -18.50
N PRO A 80 8.28 -7.41 -18.92
CA PRO A 80 9.57 -7.90 -19.35
C PRO A 80 9.93 -7.14 -20.62
N ALA A 81 10.87 -6.21 -20.53
CA ALA A 81 11.56 -5.74 -21.71
C ALA A 81 12.39 -6.92 -22.22
N GLY A 82 11.89 -7.58 -23.26
CA GLY A 82 12.71 -8.38 -24.17
C GLY A 82 13.39 -7.45 -25.17
N GLY A 83 14.60 -7.83 -25.58
CA GLY A 83 15.43 -7.15 -26.58
C GLY A 83 16.86 -7.02 -26.13
#